data_AF-A0A517MW59-F1
#
_entry.id   AF-A0A517MW59-F1
#
_cell.length_a   1.000
_cell.length_b   1.000
_cell.length_c   1.000
_cell.angle_alpha   90.00
_cell.angle_beta   90.00
_cell.angle_gamma   90.00
#
_symmetry.space_group_name_H-M   'P 1'
#
loop_
_entity.id
_entity.type
_entity.pdbx_description
1 polymer ?
#
loop_
_entity_poly.entity_id
_entity_poly.type
_entity_poly.pdbx_seq_one_letter_code
_entity_poly.pdbx_strand_id
1 'polypeptide(L)'
;MNSVRQFIERRLRLKVNEEKSSVSGPVNLTFLGFHLSKSEDGSVAVAISERTKTRMDVRIRELTPRNWGRSLKTCFGGLNRYLRGWIGYFRLCTEDQLRPLHKFDTHIRRRIRAIIIRQKKRPRHLYRHLIACGVSPQSAAHTAFQRTGVW
;
A
#
# COMPACT_ATOMS: atom_id res chain seq x y z
N MET A 1 29.24 -2.75 20.32
CA MET A 1 28.45 -4.00 20.32
C MET A 1 29.13 -5.18 21.02
N ASN A 2 30.46 -5.24 21.12
CA ASN A 2 31.17 -6.43 21.58
C ASN A 2 30.78 -6.96 22.97
N SER A 3 30.54 -6.08 23.95
CA SER A 3 30.11 -6.48 25.30
C SER A 3 28.73 -7.15 25.30
N VAL A 4 27.75 -6.56 24.59
CA VAL A 4 26.38 -7.11 24.47
C VAL A 4 26.40 -8.42 23.69
N ARG A 5 27.16 -8.49 22.60
CA ARG A 5 27.33 -9.72 21.81
C ARG A 5 27.89 -10.85 22.67
N GLN A 6 28.96 -10.59 23.40
CA GLN A 6 29.61 -11.58 24.27
C GLN A 6 28.67 -12.07 25.37
N PHE A 7 27.83 -11.19 25.93
CA PHE A 7 26.80 -11.58 26.89
C PHE A 7 25.76 -12.52 26.25
N ILE A 8 25.20 -12.17 25.09
CA ILE A 8 24.20 -12.97 24.39
C ILE A 8 24.77 -14.34 23.99
N GLU A 9 25.97 -14.37 23.42
CA GLU A 9 26.59 -15.61 22.93
C GLU A 9 27.10 -16.51 24.07
N ARG A 10 27.68 -15.95 25.14
CA ARG A 10 28.29 -16.77 26.21
C ARG A 10 27.34 -17.10 27.35
N ARG A 11 26.59 -16.11 27.87
CA ARG A 11 25.68 -16.31 29.01
C ARG A 11 24.34 -16.90 28.58
N LEU A 12 23.73 -16.34 27.54
CA LEU A 12 22.42 -16.78 27.05
C LEU A 12 22.51 -17.93 26.03
N ARG A 13 23.71 -18.20 25.49
CA ARG A 13 23.97 -19.24 24.48
C ARG A 13 23.13 -19.07 23.20
N LEU A 14 22.90 -17.82 22.78
CA LEU A 14 22.19 -17.47 21.54
C LEU A 14 23.17 -16.94 20.49
N LYS A 15 22.94 -17.26 19.21
CA LYS A 15 23.78 -16.78 18.09
C LYS A 15 23.26 -15.45 17.55
N VAL A 16 24.14 -14.44 17.45
CA VAL A 16 23.81 -13.15 16.81
C VAL A 16 23.84 -13.31 15.29
N ASN A 17 22.88 -12.66 14.61
CA ASN A 17 22.83 -12.64 13.15
C ASN A 17 23.52 -11.39 12.62
N GLU A 18 24.77 -11.53 12.19
CA GLU A 18 25.61 -10.42 11.70
C GLU A 18 25.08 -9.76 10.42
N GLU A 19 24.30 -10.47 9.60
CA GLU A 19 23.70 -9.89 8.39
C GLU A 19 22.57 -8.90 8.73
N LYS A 20 21.88 -9.12 9.85
CA LYS A 20 20.77 -8.27 10.33
C LYS A 20 21.20 -7.24 11.36
N SER A 21 22.27 -7.54 12.11
CA SER A 21 22.78 -6.67 13.18
C SER A 21 23.82 -5.72 12.62
N SER A 22 23.51 -4.43 12.62
CA SER A 22 24.44 -3.38 12.21
C SER A 22 24.44 -2.22 13.18
N VAL A 23 25.58 -1.52 13.27
CA VAL A 23 25.68 -0.21 13.90
C VAL A 23 25.60 0.81 12.77
N SER A 24 24.46 1.45 12.62
CA SER A 24 24.21 2.48 11.60
C SER A 24 23.62 3.73 12.23
N GLY A 25 23.73 4.87 11.53
CA GLY A 25 23.05 6.09 11.94
C GLY A 25 21.53 5.90 12.05
N PRO A 26 20.83 6.68 12.89
CA PRO A 26 19.40 6.51 13.15
C PRO A 26 18.55 6.53 11.88
N VAL A 27 18.92 7.37 10.92
CA VAL A 27 18.19 7.62 9.67
C VAL A 27 18.25 6.44 8.69
N ASN A 28 19.26 5.57 8.81
CA ASN A 28 19.44 4.43 7.91
C ASN A 28 18.89 3.12 8.48
N LEU A 29 18.35 3.14 9.71
CA LEU A 29 17.87 1.94 10.38
C LEU A 29 16.38 1.71 10.11
N THR A 30 16.05 0.50 9.65
CA THR A 30 14.67 0.02 9.62
C THR A 30 14.38 -0.81 10.86
N PHE A 31 13.35 -0.46 11.63
CA PHE A 31 12.95 -1.15 12.84
C PHE A 31 11.44 -1.38 12.86
N LEU A 32 11.00 -2.64 13.03
CA LEU A 32 9.59 -3.05 13.11
C LEU A 32 8.68 -2.52 11.98
N GLY A 33 9.25 -2.26 10.80
CA GLY A 33 8.53 -1.74 9.63
C GLY A 33 8.53 -0.21 9.52
N PHE A 34 9.13 0.49 10.48
CA PHE A 34 9.40 1.93 10.47
C PHE A 34 10.86 2.20 10.08
N HIS A 35 11.13 3.42 9.65
CA HIS A 35 12.47 3.98 9.56
C HIS A 35 12.44 5.39 10.14
N LEU A 36 13.55 5.83 10.72
CA LEU A 36 13.67 7.21 11.17
C LEU A 36 14.13 8.06 10.00
N SER A 37 13.58 9.26 9.89
CA SER A 37 13.97 10.25 8.90
C SER A 37 14.15 11.61 9.57
N LYS A 38 14.60 12.60 8.80
CA LYS A 38 14.52 14.00 9.22
C LYS A 38 13.25 14.61 8.66
N SER A 39 12.52 15.30 9.51
CA SER A 39 11.34 16.08 9.16
C SER A 39 11.73 17.40 8.47
N GLU A 40 10.77 18.11 7.88
CA GLU A 40 10.97 19.40 7.19
C GLU A 40 11.50 20.48 8.15
N ASP A 41 11.14 20.39 9.44
CA ASP A 41 11.58 21.26 10.54
C ASP A 41 12.90 20.82 11.20
N GLY A 42 13.56 19.77 10.68
CA GLY A 42 14.82 19.26 11.20
C GLY A 42 14.70 18.32 12.40
N SER A 43 13.48 18.07 12.90
CA SER A 43 13.21 17.10 13.96
C SER A 43 13.29 15.64 13.46
N VAL A 44 13.33 14.68 14.38
CA VAL A 44 13.30 13.25 14.03
C VAL A 44 11.88 12.86 13.64
N ALA A 45 11.69 12.43 12.39
CA ALA A 45 10.44 11.90 11.90
C ALA A 45 10.43 10.36 11.93
N VAL A 46 9.24 9.80 12.12
CA VAL A 46 8.99 8.36 11.99
C VAL A 46 8.26 8.12 10.69
N ALA A 47 8.89 7.35 9.80
CA ALA A 47 8.39 7.11 8.46
C ALA A 47 8.23 5.61 8.17
N ILE A 48 7.42 5.27 7.16
CA ILE A 48 7.17 3.88 6.78
C ILE A 48 8.35 3.36 5.97
N SER A 49 8.97 2.25 6.39
CA SER A 49 10.08 1.65 5.64
C SER A 49 9.67 1.23 4.23
N GLU A 50 10.62 1.25 3.30
CA GLU A 50 10.37 0.88 1.90
C GLU A 50 9.92 -0.59 1.74
N ARG A 51 10.43 -1.47 2.62
CA ARG A 51 10.00 -2.87 2.71
C ARG A 51 8.51 -2.97 3.07
N THR A 52 8.03 -2.15 4.00
CA THR A 52 6.62 -2.13 4.39
C THR A 52 5.75 -1.61 3.25
N LYS A 53 6.17 -0.55 2.55
CA LYS A 53 5.48 0.00 1.38
C LYS A 53 5.31 -1.06 0.28
N THR A 54 6.39 -1.75 -0.07
CA THR A 54 6.37 -2.84 -1.04
C THR A 54 5.42 -3.97 -0.62
N ARG A 55 5.45 -4.37 0.66
CA ARG A 55 4.53 -5.38 1.20
C ARG A 55 3.06 -4.95 1.11
N MET A 56 2.78 -3.68 1.41
CA MET A 56 1.43 -3.14 1.27
C MET A 56 0.96 -3.17 -0.18
N ASP A 57 1.81 -2.81 -1.13
CA ASP A 57 1.51 -2.88 -2.57
C ASP A 57 1.18 -4.31 -3.02
N VAL A 58 2.01 -5.28 -2.64
CA VAL A 58 1.78 -6.70 -2.92
C VAL A 58 0.43 -7.13 -2.34
N ARG A 59 0.16 -6.79 -1.08
CA ARG A 59 -1.09 -7.16 -0.42
C ARG A 59 -2.31 -6.52 -1.06
N ILE A 60 -2.23 -5.25 -1.47
CA ILE A 60 -3.30 -4.58 -2.23
C ILE A 60 -3.56 -5.32 -3.54
N ARG A 61 -2.51 -5.71 -4.28
CA ARG A 61 -2.67 -6.46 -5.54
C ARG A 61 -3.35 -7.81 -5.34
N GLU A 62 -3.02 -8.53 -4.26
CA GLU A 62 -3.67 -9.79 -3.88
C GLU A 62 -5.15 -9.60 -3.52
N LEU A 63 -5.49 -8.50 -2.84
CA LEU A 63 -6.87 -8.16 -2.48
C LEU A 63 -7.68 -7.64 -3.67
N THR A 64 -7.00 -7.18 -4.73
CA THR A 64 -7.60 -6.65 -5.96
C THR A 64 -6.98 -7.29 -7.21
N PRO A 65 -7.13 -8.61 -7.41
CA PRO A 65 -6.57 -9.30 -8.54
C PRO A 65 -7.23 -8.84 -9.84
N ARG A 66 -6.48 -8.95 -10.94
CA ARG A 66 -6.89 -8.46 -12.27
C ARG A 66 -8.14 -9.18 -12.80
N ASN A 67 -8.36 -10.42 -12.38
CA ASN A 67 -9.53 -11.23 -12.69
C ASN A 67 -10.37 -11.36 -11.41
N TRP A 68 -11.34 -10.46 -11.22
CA TRP A 68 -12.23 -10.48 -10.05
C TRP A 68 -13.60 -11.07 -10.41
N GLY A 69 -13.90 -12.25 -9.87
CA GLY A 69 -15.16 -12.96 -10.10
C GLY A 69 -16.24 -12.73 -9.04
N ARG A 70 -15.93 -12.00 -7.95
CA ARG A 70 -16.85 -11.79 -6.81
C ARG A 70 -17.52 -10.43 -6.86
N SER A 71 -18.44 -10.17 -5.94
CA SER A 71 -19.07 -8.86 -5.79
C SER A 71 -18.03 -7.77 -5.46
N LEU A 72 -18.31 -6.52 -5.84
CA LEU A 72 -17.50 -5.37 -5.42
C LEU A 72 -17.57 -5.16 -3.90
N LYS A 73 -18.71 -5.46 -3.26
CA LYS A 73 -18.88 -5.38 -1.81
C LYS A 73 -17.86 -6.25 -1.07
N THR A 74 -17.60 -7.46 -1.57
CA THR A 74 -16.57 -8.35 -1.02
C THR A 74 -15.15 -7.76 -1.20
N CYS A 75 -14.88 -7.14 -2.35
CA CYS A 75 -13.60 -6.46 -2.60
C CYS A 75 -13.37 -5.32 -1.60
N PHE A 76 -14.35 -4.42 -1.46
CA PHE A 76 -14.32 -3.33 -0.48
C PHE A 76 -14.20 -3.83 0.95
N GLY A 77 -14.91 -4.90 1.32
CA GLY A 77 -14.81 -5.49 2.66
C GLY A 77 -13.39 -5.97 2.99
N GLY A 78 -12.73 -6.65 2.05
CA GLY A 78 -11.35 -7.12 2.21
C GLY A 78 -10.35 -5.96 2.31
N LEU A 79 -10.45 -4.98 1.40
CA LEU A 79 -9.62 -3.77 1.42
C LEU A 79 -9.79 -2.99 2.72
N ASN A 80 -11.03 -2.69 3.12
CA ASN A 80 -11.33 -1.90 4.32
C ASN A 80 -10.79 -2.57 5.59
N ARG A 81 -10.95 -3.89 5.71
CA ARG A 81 -10.40 -4.64 6.85
C ARG A 81 -8.88 -4.50 6.93
N TYR A 82 -8.21 -4.69 5.80
CA TYR A 82 -6.75 -4.58 5.74
C TYR A 82 -6.27 -3.15 6.02
N LEU A 83 -6.83 -2.15 5.35
CA LEU A 83 -6.42 -0.76 5.46
C LEU A 83 -6.63 -0.20 6.88
N ARG A 84 -7.75 -0.56 7.54
CA ARG A 84 -7.99 -0.16 8.94
C ARG A 84 -6.97 -0.76 9.90
N GLY A 85 -6.65 -2.04 9.76
CA GLY A 85 -5.62 -2.67 10.58
C GLY A 85 -4.24 -2.05 10.33
N TRP A 86 -3.94 -1.78 9.05
CA TRP A 86 -2.68 -1.19 8.64
C TRP A 86 -2.48 0.22 9.19
N ILE A 87 -3.47 1.12 9.02
CA ILE A 87 -3.39 2.47 9.58
C ILE A 87 -3.35 2.45 11.12
N GLY A 88 -4.05 1.51 11.76
CA GLY A 88 -4.00 1.35 13.21
C GLY A 88 -2.60 1.05 13.76
N TYR A 89 -1.80 0.26 13.02
CA TYR A 89 -0.41 -0.03 13.39
C TYR A 89 0.53 1.12 13.03
N PHE A 90 0.40 1.71 11.84
CA PHE A 90 1.30 2.76 11.34
C PHE A 90 0.90 4.19 11.74
N ARG A 91 -0.09 4.37 12.61
CA ARG A 91 -0.50 5.67 13.16
C ARG A 91 0.59 6.45 13.90
N LEU A 92 1.70 5.77 14.24
CA LEU A 92 2.86 6.37 14.90
C LEU A 92 3.74 7.20 13.93
N CYS A 93 3.48 7.12 12.63
CA CYS A 93 4.23 7.91 11.65
C CYS A 93 3.89 9.40 11.74
N THR A 94 4.91 10.25 11.56
CA THR A 94 4.75 11.70 11.51
C THR A 94 3.88 12.10 10.31
N GLU A 95 3.05 13.15 10.45
CA GLU A 95 2.07 13.54 9.42
C GLU A 95 2.70 13.79 8.04
N ASP A 96 3.87 14.43 7.99
CA ASP A 96 4.58 14.69 6.74
C ASP A 96 4.99 13.41 5.99
N GLN A 97 5.18 12.32 6.74
CA GLN A 97 5.56 11.01 6.22
C GLN A 97 4.34 10.19 5.77
N LEU A 98 3.12 10.68 6.01
CA LEU A 98 1.88 10.07 5.54
C LEU A 98 1.51 10.53 4.12
N ARG A 99 2.08 11.63 3.60
CA ARG A 99 1.80 12.13 2.24
C ARG A 99 1.93 11.05 1.15
N PRO A 100 2.92 10.14 1.17
CA PRO A 100 3.02 9.03 0.22
C PRO A 100 1.81 8.07 0.21
N LEU A 101 0.99 8.04 1.27
CA LEU A 101 -0.23 7.23 1.33
C LEU A 101 -1.26 7.61 0.28
N HIS A 102 -1.28 8.87 -0.16
CA HIS A 102 -2.14 9.30 -1.27
C HIS A 102 -1.85 8.55 -2.58
N LYS A 103 -0.59 8.13 -2.80
CA LYS A 103 -0.22 7.32 -3.97
C LYS A 103 -0.86 5.93 -3.88
N PHE A 104 -0.88 5.32 -2.71
CA PHE A 104 -1.54 4.03 -2.49
C PHE A 104 -3.05 4.13 -2.67
N ASP A 105 -3.69 5.18 -2.13
CA ASP A 105 -5.13 5.40 -2.33
C ASP A 105 -5.48 5.62 -3.81
N THR A 106 -4.67 6.39 -4.53
CA THR A 106 -4.82 6.56 -5.98
C THR A 106 -4.67 5.23 -6.73
N HIS A 107 -3.68 4.42 -6.36
CA HIS A 107 -3.47 3.09 -6.95
C HIS A 107 -4.66 2.17 -6.66
N ILE A 108 -5.14 2.10 -5.42
CA ILE A 108 -6.30 1.30 -5.02
C ILE A 108 -7.54 1.70 -5.84
N ARG A 109 -7.84 3.00 -5.96
CA ARG A 109 -8.96 3.49 -6.76
C ARG A 109 -8.82 3.13 -8.24
N ARG A 110 -7.62 3.21 -8.82
CA ARG A 110 -7.35 2.75 -10.19
C ARG A 110 -7.64 1.25 -10.35
N ARG A 111 -7.24 0.42 -9.38
CA ARG A 111 -7.52 -1.03 -9.37
C ARG A 111 -9.00 -1.34 -9.32
N ILE A 112 -9.75 -0.66 -8.45
CA ILE A 112 -11.20 -0.84 -8.36
C ILE A 112 -11.89 -0.46 -9.67
N ARG A 113 -11.50 0.68 -10.28
CA ARG A 113 -12.03 1.08 -11.60
C ARG A 113 -11.73 0.03 -12.67
N ALA A 114 -10.51 -0.52 -12.70
CA ALA A 114 -10.15 -1.61 -13.60
C ALA A 114 -11.04 -2.86 -13.40
N ILE A 115 -11.35 -3.23 -12.15
CA ILE A 115 -12.27 -4.32 -11.85
C ILE A 115 -13.67 -4.02 -12.40
N ILE A 116 -14.20 -2.82 -12.17
CA ILE A 116 -15.53 -2.40 -12.65
C ILE A 116 -15.59 -2.49 -14.17
N ILE A 117 -14.61 -1.90 -14.88
CA ILE A 117 -14.53 -1.94 -16.35
C ILE A 117 -14.54 -3.39 -16.83
N ARG A 118 -13.76 -4.27 -16.19
CA ARG A 118 -13.66 -5.68 -16.60
C ARG A 118 -14.93 -6.49 -16.34
N GLN A 119 -15.66 -6.18 -15.27
CA GLN A 119 -16.98 -6.77 -15.02
C GLN A 119 -17.98 -6.35 -16.10
N LYS A 120 -17.86 -5.14 -16.66
CA LYS A 120 -18.64 -4.66 -17.80
C LYS A 120 -18.04 -5.15 -19.12
N LYS A 121 -18.13 -6.46 -19.37
CA LYS A 121 -17.57 -7.16 -20.54
C LYS A 121 -17.85 -6.52 -21.92
N ARG A 122 -18.93 -5.75 -22.07
CA ARG A 122 -19.30 -5.08 -23.33
C ARG A 122 -19.30 -3.55 -23.15
N PRO A 123 -18.75 -2.78 -24.11
CA PRO A 123 -18.74 -1.31 -24.09
C PRO A 123 -20.09 -0.68 -23.72
N ARG A 124 -21.19 -1.15 -24.33
CA ARG A 124 -22.55 -0.65 -24.06
C ARG A 124 -22.97 -0.75 -22.59
N HIS A 125 -22.50 -1.76 -21.87
CA HIS A 125 -22.82 -1.94 -20.44
C HIS A 125 -21.97 -1.01 -19.57
N LEU A 126 -20.73 -0.73 -19.98
CA LEU A 126 -19.89 0.27 -19.31
C LEU A 126 -20.46 1.66 -19.53
N TYR A 127 -20.84 2.01 -20.76
CA TYR A 127 -21.50 3.27 -21.08
C TYR A 127 -22.74 3.52 -20.20
N ARG A 128 -23.68 2.57 -20.18
CA ARG A 128 -24.89 2.66 -19.33
C ARG A 128 -24.56 2.82 -17.84
N HIS A 129 -23.53 2.14 -17.36
CA HIS A 129 -23.08 2.26 -15.97
C HIS A 129 -22.52 3.66 -15.67
N LEU A 130 -21.70 4.21 -16.56
CA LEU A 130 -21.13 5.55 -16.42
C LEU A 130 -22.22 6.64 -16.43
N ILE A 131 -23.21 6.52 -17.33
CA ILE A 131 -24.38 7.41 -17.34
C ILE A 131 -25.15 7.33 -16.03
N ALA A 132 -25.40 6.12 -15.52
CA ALA A 132 -26.08 5.94 -14.23
C ALA A 132 -25.29 6.52 -13.04
N CYS A 133 -23.97 6.69 -13.18
CA CYS A 133 -23.12 7.37 -12.20
C CYS A 133 -23.00 8.89 -12.42
N GLY A 134 -23.75 9.47 -13.37
CA GLY A 134 -23.76 10.92 -13.64
C GLY A 134 -22.63 11.41 -14.54
N VAL A 135 -21.89 10.52 -15.22
CA VAL A 135 -20.86 10.94 -16.18
C VAL A 135 -21.54 11.48 -17.44
N SER A 136 -20.98 12.56 -18.02
CA SER A 136 -21.51 13.14 -19.26
C SER A 136 -21.54 12.11 -20.41
N PRO A 137 -22.53 12.16 -21.33
CA PRO A 137 -22.61 11.22 -22.43
C PRO A 137 -21.35 11.16 -23.31
N GLN A 138 -20.73 12.30 -23.56
CA GLN A 138 -19.51 12.39 -24.35
C GLN A 138 -18.33 11.67 -23.67
N SER A 139 -18.06 11.95 -22.39
CA SER A 139 -16.97 11.29 -21.65
C SER A 139 -17.24 9.80 -21.42
N ALA A 140 -18.51 9.44 -21.18
CA ALA A 140 -18.92 8.05 -21.03
C ALA A 140 -18.72 7.26 -22.33
N ALA A 141 -19.11 7.82 -23.49
CA ALA A 141 -18.91 7.18 -24.79
C ALA A 141 -17.42 7.04 -25.11
N HIS A 142 -16.65 8.10 -24.90
CA HIS A 142 -15.20 8.09 -25.10
C HIS A 142 -14.53 6.98 -24.30
N THR A 143 -14.85 6.88 -23.00
CA THR A 143 -14.27 5.85 -22.12
C THR A 143 -14.73 4.44 -22.49
N ALA A 144 -16.01 4.27 -22.85
CA ALA A 144 -16.59 2.94 -23.06
C ALA A 144 -16.18 2.29 -24.38
N PHE A 145 -16.06 3.08 -25.45
CA PHE A 145 -15.81 2.60 -26.81
C PHE A 145 -14.35 2.77 -27.28
N GLN A 146 -13.49 3.38 -26.45
CA GLN A 146 -12.06 3.40 -26.73
C GLN A 146 -11.44 2.00 -26.70
N ARG A 147 -10.46 1.78 -27.59
CA ARG A 147 -9.65 0.55 -27.64
C ARG A 147 -8.42 0.65 -26.74
N THR A 148 -8.57 1.23 -25.56
CA THR A 148 -7.51 1.33 -24.55
C THR A 148 -7.55 0.12 -23.60
N GLY A 149 -6.39 -0.25 -23.07
CA GLY A 149 -6.29 -1.30 -22.07
C GLY A 149 -7.07 -0.95 -20.79
N VAL A 150 -7.43 -1.98 -20.02
CA VAL A 150 -8.17 -1.79 -18.75
C VAL A 150 -7.32 -1.06 -17.68
N TRP A 151 -5.99 -1.12 -17.80
CA TRP A 151 -5.02 -0.53 -16.88
C TRP A 151 -4.29 0.64 -17.51
#